data_AF-K1SXQ1-F1
#
_entry.id   AF-K1SXQ1-F1
#
_cell.length_a   1.000
_cell.length_b   1.000
_cell.length_c   1.000
_cell.angle_alpha   90.00
_cell.angle_beta   90.00
_cell.angle_gamma   90.00
#
_symmetry.space_group_name_H-M   'P 1'
#
loop_
_entity.id
_entity.type
_entity.pdbx_description
1 polymer ?
#
loop_
_entity_poly.entity_id
_entity_poly.type
_entity_poly.pdbx_seq_one_letter_code
_entity_poly.pdbx_strand_id
1 'polypeptide(L)'
;MAEPQLKSAAMALGTESIRKLLMQYAVPAVVAMTASSLYNMVDSIFIGHGVGPLAISGLALTFPLMNLAAAFGSLVGVGAATLVSMRLGQRDYTTAQNVLGNVVMLNLI
;
A
#
# COMPACT_ATOMS: atom_id res chain seq x y z
N MET A 1 -3.03 -1.34 24.45
CA MET A 1 -1.92 -2.24 24.84
C MET A 1 -1.00 -2.57 23.64
N ALA A 2 -0.62 -1.60 22.81
CA ALA A 2 0.23 -1.79 21.60
C ALA A 2 1.57 -1.00 21.66
N GLU A 3 1.78 -0.22 22.71
CA GLU A 3 2.88 0.75 22.87
C GLU A 3 4.30 0.16 22.91
N PRO A 4 4.57 -1.02 23.52
CA PRO A 4 5.96 -1.51 23.63
C PRO A 4 6.53 -2.03 22.30
N GLN A 5 5.68 -2.53 21.38
CA GLN A 5 6.15 -3.07 20.10
C GLN A 5 6.50 -1.99 19.07
N LEU A 6 5.71 -0.91 19.02
CA LEU A 6 5.97 0.22 18.12
C LEU A 6 7.33 0.90 18.42
N LYS A 7 7.68 1.01 19.70
CA LYS A 7 8.96 1.57 20.16
C LYS A 7 10.17 0.72 19.75
N SER A 8 10.01 -0.60 19.76
CA SER A 8 11.07 -1.56 19.39
C SER A 8 11.33 -1.56 17.87
N ALA A 9 10.27 -1.57 17.06
CA ALA A 9 10.40 -1.51 15.59
C ALA A 9 11.02 -0.19 15.13
N ALA A 10 10.60 0.94 15.71
CA ALA A 10 11.18 2.26 15.41
C ALA A 10 12.67 2.36 15.82
N MET A 11 13.06 1.78 16.96
CA MET A 11 14.48 1.70 17.36
C MET A 11 15.31 0.80 16.44
N ALA A 12 14.75 -0.32 15.97
CA ALA A 12 15.41 -1.21 15.03
C ALA A 12 15.69 -0.51 13.69
N LEU A 13 14.75 0.30 13.20
CA LEU A 13 14.92 1.08 11.96
C LEU A 13 16.10 2.06 11.99
N GLY A 14 16.46 2.57 13.18
CA GLY A 14 17.55 3.54 13.36
C GLY A 14 18.91 2.97 13.77
N THR A 15 18.97 1.72 14.22
CA THR A 15 20.19 1.12 14.82
C THR A 15 20.75 -0.08 14.05
N GLU A 16 19.92 -0.79 13.29
CA GLU A 16 20.31 -2.00 12.57
C GLU A 16 20.95 -1.70 11.20
N SER A 17 21.69 -2.67 10.66
CA SER A 17 22.37 -2.52 9.37
C SER A 17 21.37 -2.42 8.19
N ILE A 18 21.65 -1.51 7.25
CA ILE A 18 20.82 -1.27 6.05
C ILE A 18 20.56 -2.56 5.29
N ARG A 19 21.57 -3.44 5.13
CA ARG A 19 21.42 -4.71 4.41
C ARG A 19 20.38 -5.63 5.06
N LYS A 20 20.36 -5.71 6.39
CA LYS A 20 19.42 -6.55 7.14
C LYS A 20 18.00 -6.01 7.03
N LEU A 21 17.81 -4.70 7.22
CA LEU A 21 16.51 -4.04 7.05
C LEU A 21 15.98 -4.20 5.62
N LEU A 22 16.83 -3.95 4.63
CA LEU A 22 16.45 -4.04 3.23
C LEU A 22 15.95 -5.45 2.90
N MET A 23 16.66 -6.50 3.32
CA MET A 23 16.16 -7.87 3.14
C MET A 23 14.89 -8.17 3.93
N GLN A 24 14.78 -7.67 5.17
CA GLN A 24 13.62 -7.88 6.04
C GLN A 24 12.33 -7.29 5.46
N TYR A 25 12.40 -6.15 4.78
CA TYR A 25 11.22 -5.50 4.19
C TYR A 25 11.03 -5.82 2.70
N ALA A 26 12.11 -5.92 1.92
CA ALA A 26 12.00 -6.15 0.48
C ALA A 26 11.50 -7.56 0.16
N VAL A 27 11.95 -8.59 0.89
CA VAL A 27 11.51 -9.97 0.60
C VAL A 27 10.00 -10.14 0.78
N PRO A 28 9.38 -9.74 1.91
CA PRO A 28 7.93 -9.79 2.05
C PRO A 28 7.20 -8.94 1.00
N ALA A 29 7.72 -7.75 0.69
CA ALA A 29 7.11 -6.86 -0.31
C ALA A 29 7.10 -7.50 -1.71
N VAL A 30 8.22 -8.10 -2.15
CA VAL A 30 8.32 -8.80 -3.43
C VAL A 30 7.37 -10.01 -3.49
N VAL A 31 7.28 -10.79 -2.41
CA VAL A 31 6.33 -11.91 -2.32
C VAL A 31 4.89 -11.40 -2.43
N ALA A 32 4.53 -10.34 -1.71
CA ALA A 32 3.19 -9.75 -1.76
C ALA A 32 2.84 -9.23 -3.17
N MET A 33 3.77 -8.53 -3.83
CA MET A 33 3.59 -8.05 -5.20
C MET A 33 3.44 -9.20 -6.19
N THR A 34 4.23 -10.27 -6.04
CA THR A 34 4.14 -11.46 -6.89
C THR A 34 2.80 -12.17 -6.73
N ALA A 35 2.33 -12.34 -5.49
CA ALA A 35 1.03 -12.92 -5.20
C ALA A 35 -0.11 -12.06 -5.78
N SER A 36 -0.02 -10.74 -5.69
CA SER A 36 -0.98 -9.82 -6.30
C SER A 36 -1.01 -9.94 -7.84
N SER A 37 0.15 -9.99 -8.49
CA SER A 37 0.21 -10.21 -9.95
C SER A 37 -0.36 -11.57 -10.36
N LEU A 38 -0.09 -12.61 -9.57
CA LEU A 38 -0.67 -13.94 -9.81
C LEU A 38 -2.19 -13.93 -9.66
N TYR A 39 -2.73 -13.23 -8.64
CA TYR A 39 -4.17 -13.04 -8.48
C TYR A 39 -4.79 -12.39 -9.72
N ASN A 40 -4.20 -11.30 -10.24
CA ASN A 40 -4.70 -10.62 -11.44
C ASN A 40 -4.65 -11.53 -12.70
N MET A 41 -3.61 -12.34 -12.85
CA MET A 41 -3.51 -13.33 -13.94
C MET A 41 -4.59 -14.40 -13.84
N VAL A 42 -4.74 -14.99 -12.65
CA VAL A 42 -5.73 -16.04 -12.40
C VAL A 42 -7.14 -15.49 -12.60
N ASP A 43 -7.45 -14.33 -12.04
CA ASP A 43 -8.73 -13.63 -12.23
C ASP A 43 -9.08 -13.46 -13.72
N SER A 44 -8.13 -12.95 -14.51
CA SER A 44 -8.30 -12.79 -15.96
C SER A 44 -8.53 -14.11 -16.69
N ILE A 45 -7.81 -15.20 -16.32
CA ILE A 45 -7.99 -16.53 -16.92
C ILE A 45 -9.38 -17.09 -16.60
N PHE A 46 -9.80 -16.99 -15.34
CA PHE A 46 -11.12 -17.49 -14.90
C PHE A 46 -12.26 -16.70 -15.55
N ILE A 47 -12.14 -15.38 -15.69
CA ILE A 47 -13.12 -14.57 -16.42
C ILE A 47 -13.16 -14.99 -17.89
N GLY A 48 -12.00 -15.16 -18.52
CA GLY A 48 -11.88 -15.52 -19.94
C GLY A 48 -12.45 -16.90 -20.25
N HIS A 49 -12.21 -17.91 -19.41
CA HIS A 49 -12.76 -19.25 -19.58
C HIS A 49 -14.21 -19.40 -19.08
N GLY A 50 -14.57 -18.71 -18.00
CA GLY A 50 -15.87 -18.87 -17.34
C GLY A 50 -17.00 -18.07 -18.00
N VAL A 51 -16.71 -16.84 -18.43
CA VAL A 51 -17.70 -15.93 -19.03
C VAL A 51 -17.46 -15.75 -20.53
N GLY A 52 -16.20 -15.79 -20.96
CA GLY A 52 -15.82 -15.74 -22.36
C GLY A 52 -15.18 -14.42 -22.80
N PRO A 53 -14.86 -14.30 -24.11
CA PRO A 53 -14.07 -13.18 -24.64
C PRO A 53 -14.73 -11.80 -24.44
N LEU A 54 -16.06 -11.74 -24.48
CA LEU A 54 -16.82 -10.50 -24.32
C LEU A 54 -16.59 -9.87 -22.93
N ALA A 55 -16.44 -10.69 -21.89
CA ALA A 55 -16.15 -10.22 -20.54
C ALA A 55 -14.74 -9.62 -20.44
N ILE A 56 -13.75 -10.19 -21.13
CA ILE A 56 -12.39 -9.64 -21.19
C ILE A 56 -12.37 -8.30 -21.92
N SER A 57 -13.16 -8.15 -22.99
CA SER A 57 -13.33 -6.84 -23.65
C SER A 57 -14.01 -5.81 -22.73
N GLY A 58 -15.03 -6.22 -21.98
CA GLY A 58 -15.66 -5.37 -20.95
C GLY A 58 -14.67 -4.95 -19.86
N LEU A 59 -13.85 -5.90 -19.40
CA LEU A 59 -12.79 -5.66 -18.43
C LEU A 59 -11.80 -4.60 -18.94
N ALA A 60 -11.35 -4.69 -20.18
CA ALA A 60 -10.44 -3.71 -20.78
C ALA A 60 -11.03 -2.28 -20.82
N LEU A 61 -12.35 -2.16 -20.97
CA LEU A 61 -13.05 -0.86 -20.90
C LEU A 61 -13.16 -0.32 -19.48
N THR A 62 -13.29 -1.18 -18.47
CA THR A 62 -13.39 -0.77 -17.06
C THR A 62 -12.03 -0.54 -16.40
N PHE A 63 -10.95 -1.11 -16.94
CA PHE A 63 -9.59 -0.99 -16.42
C PHE A 63 -9.14 0.46 -16.14
N PRO A 64 -9.37 1.45 -17.04
CA PRO A 64 -9.02 2.84 -16.77
C PRO A 64 -9.71 3.41 -15.51
N LEU A 65 -10.96 3.05 -15.27
CA LEU A 65 -11.72 3.50 -14.09
C LEU A 65 -11.17 2.84 -12.81
N MET A 66 -10.85 1.54 -12.86
CA MET A 66 -10.23 0.83 -11.75
C MET A 66 -8.85 1.41 -11.42
N ASN A 67 -8.04 1.70 -12.45
CA ASN A 67 -6.73 2.32 -12.28
C ASN A 67 -6.83 3.72 -11.68
N LEU A 68 -7.86 4.49 -12.03
CA LEU A 68 -8.08 5.82 -11.45
C LEU A 68 -8.42 5.74 -9.96
N ALA A 69 -9.27 4.78 -9.57
CA ALA A 69 -9.55 4.51 -8.16
C ALA A 69 -8.29 4.05 -7.40
N ALA A 70 -7.50 3.13 -7.98
CA ALA A 70 -6.24 2.68 -7.41
C ALA A 70 -5.20 3.82 -7.30
N ALA A 71 -5.13 4.69 -8.31
CA ALA A 71 -4.24 5.85 -8.31
C ALA A 71 -4.62 6.85 -7.21
N PHE A 72 -5.92 7.09 -6.99
CA PHE A 72 -6.38 7.93 -5.88
C PHE A 72 -6.03 7.31 -4.52
N GLY A 73 -6.28 6.01 -4.34
CA GLY A 73 -5.89 5.29 -3.13
C GLY A 73 -4.38 5.36 -2.87
N SER A 74 -3.56 5.19 -3.91
CA SER A 74 -2.11 5.32 -3.83
C SER A 74 -1.67 6.76 -3.53
N LEU A 75 -2.30 7.76 -4.14
CA LEU A 75 -2.00 9.18 -3.89
C LEU A 75 -2.22 9.52 -2.41
N VAL A 76 -3.39 9.16 -1.89
CA VAL A 76 -3.76 9.41 -0.51
C VAL A 76 -2.88 8.60 0.44
N GLY A 77 -2.72 7.29 0.21
CA GLY A 77 -1.94 6.41 1.09
C GLY A 77 -0.44 6.70 1.12
N VAL A 78 0.21 6.71 -0.05
CA VAL A 78 1.67 6.94 -0.14
C VAL A 78 2.02 8.40 0.16
N GLY A 79 1.20 9.35 -0.32
CA GLY A 79 1.37 10.76 -0.01
C GLY A 79 1.25 11.04 1.49
N ALA A 80 0.26 10.45 2.15
CA ALA A 80 0.11 10.51 3.60
C ALA A 80 1.30 9.91 4.35
N ALA A 81 1.73 8.71 3.98
CA ALA A 81 2.87 8.05 4.61
C ALA A 81 4.15 8.91 4.52
N THR A 82 4.35 9.56 3.37
CA THR A 82 5.46 10.49 3.15
C THR A 82 5.36 11.71 4.08
N LEU A 83 4.19 12.37 4.14
CA LEU A 83 3.94 13.50 5.04
C LEU A 83 4.13 13.12 6.51
N VAL A 84 3.59 12.00 6.94
CA VAL A 84 3.73 11.48 8.31
C VAL A 84 5.21 11.21 8.63
N SER A 85 5.94 10.55 7.73
CA SER A 85 7.37 10.29 7.90
C SER A 85 8.17 11.59 8.07
N MET A 86 7.87 12.63 7.28
CA MET A 86 8.54 13.93 7.41
C MET A 86 8.22 14.61 8.76
N ARG A 87 6.95 14.62 9.18
CA ARG A 87 6.53 15.25 10.44
C ARG A 87 7.09 14.53 11.67
N LEU A 88 7.11 13.20 11.64
CA LEU A 88 7.75 12.39 12.68
C LEU A 88 9.25 12.70 12.77
N GLY A 89 9.93 12.84 11.63
CA GLY A 89 11.35 13.26 11.57
C GLY A 89 11.60 14.64 12.19
N GLN A 90 10.63 15.55 12.08
CA GLN A 90 10.65 16.89 12.70
C GLN A 90 10.21 16.89 14.18
N ARG A 91 9.86 15.73 14.76
CA ARG A 91 9.25 15.58 16.09
C ARG A 91 7.90 16.29 16.25
N ASP A 92 7.21 16.59 15.15
CA ASP A 92 5.86 17.17 15.12
C ASP A 92 4.80 16.06 15.13
N TYR A 93 4.62 15.44 16.30
CA TYR A 93 3.70 14.31 16.47
C TYR A 93 2.23 14.69 16.32
N THR A 94 1.85 15.91 16.74
CA THR A 94 0.47 16.41 16.65
C THR A 94 0.03 16.51 15.19
N THR A 95 0.86 17.10 14.32
CA THR A 95 0.49 17.19 12.92
C THR A 95 0.53 15.82 12.24
N ALA A 96 1.48 14.94 12.60
CA ALA A 96 1.50 13.57 12.09
C ALA A 96 0.18 12.83 12.38
N GLN A 97 -0.36 12.97 13.60
CA GLN A 97 -1.63 12.35 13.99
C GLN A 97 -2.83 12.97 13.25
N ASN A 98 -2.85 14.29 13.08
CA ASN A 98 -3.91 14.96 12.30
C ASN A 98 -3.90 14.53 10.83
N VAL A 99 -2.71 14.36 10.23
CA VAL A 99 -2.58 13.84 8.86
C VAL A 99 -3.15 12.44 8.77
N LEU A 100 -2.81 11.54 9.70
CA LEU A 100 -3.36 10.17 9.72
C LEU A 100 -4.89 10.16 9.79
N GLY A 101 -5.49 10.99 10.67
CA GLY A 101 -6.94 11.10 10.80
C GLY A 101 -7.63 11.59 9.52
N ASN A 102 -7.07 12.64 8.90
CA ASN A 102 -7.61 13.19 7.66
C ASN A 102 -7.52 12.20 6.50
N VAL A 103 -6.46 11.39 6.45
CA VAL A 103 -6.21 10.42 5.39
C VAL A 103 -7.21 9.26 5.44
N VAL A 104 -7.55 8.78 6.63
CA VAL A 104 -8.60 7.76 6.80
C VAL A 104 -9.94 8.30 6.31
N MET A 105 -10.30 9.54 6.65
CA MET A 105 -11.52 10.19 6.13
C MET A 105 -11.48 10.33 4.60
N LEU A 106 -10.37 10.81 4.03
CA LEU A 106 -10.20 10.98 2.59
C LEU A 106 -10.22 9.67 1.79
N ASN A 107 -9.89 8.54 2.42
CA ASN A 107 -9.91 7.23 1.78
C ASN A 107 -11.29 6.55 1.86
N LEU A 108 -12.11 6.93 2.83
CA LEU A 108 -13.47 6.41 3.06
C LEU A 108 -14.56 7.16 2.29
N ILE A 109 -14.30 8.42 1.94
CA ILE A 109 -15.16 9.28 1.09
C ILE A 109 -14.85 9.00 -0.37
#